data_AF-A0A0S8A6T8-F1
#
_entry.id   AF-A0A0S8A6T8-F1
#
_cell.length_a   1.000
_cell.length_b   1.000
_cell.length_c   1.000
_cell.angle_alpha   90.00
_cell.angle_beta   90.00
_cell.angle_gamma   90.00
#
_symmetry.space_group_name_H-M   'P 1'
#
loop_
_entity.id
_entity.type
_entity.pdbx_description
1 polymer ?
#
loop_
_entity_poly.entity_id
_entity_poly.type
_entity_poly.pdbx_seq_one_letter_code
_entity_poly.pdbx_strand_id
1 'polypeptide(L)' 'MRAIEDSTGTRWTVQIVSHGRTSQYLSRKVHRPVVQFTRAGPIELRLYAALPTEVDSLESLDDVGLTTLLARARAY' A
#
# COMPACT_ATOMS: atom_id res chain seq x y z
N MET A 1 5.46 -6.77 6.52
CA MET A 1 4.99 -7.35 5.24
C MET A 1 3.69 -8.10 5.52
N ARG A 2 2.64 -7.93 4.71
CA ARG A 2 1.32 -8.53 4.92
C ARG A 2 0.79 -9.11 3.62
N ALA A 3 0.11 -10.26 3.68
CA ALA A 3 -0.56 -10.83 2.52
C ALA A 3 -2.05 -10.45 2.53
N ILE A 4 -2.61 -10.15 1.36
CA ILE A 4 -4.04 -9.95 1.14
C ILE A 4 -4.48 -10.73 -0.10
N GLU A 5 -5.78 -11.01 -0.20
CA GLU A 5 -6.39 -11.57 -1.40
C GLU A 5 -7.37 -10.54 -1.97
N ASP A 6 -7.33 -10.32 -3.28
CA ASP A 6 -8.30 -9.44 -3.94
C ASP A 6 -9.59 -10.17 -4.27
N SER A 7 -10.59 -9.43 -4.76
CA SER A 7 -11.89 -10.00 -5.15
C SER A 7 -11.82 -11.00 -6.32
N THR A 8 -10.67 -11.13 -6.98
CA THR A 8 -10.44 -12.09 -8.07
C THR A 8 -9.76 -13.38 -7.60
N GLY A 9 -9.50 -13.51 -6.29
CA GLY A 9 -8.74 -14.62 -5.71
C GLY A 9 -7.22 -14.50 -5.92
N THR A 10 -6.74 -13.35 -6.40
CA THR A 10 -5.31 -13.13 -6.60
C THR A 10 -4.68 -12.72 -5.27
N ARG A 11 -3.60 -13.42 -4.89
CA ARG A 11 -2.83 -13.09 -3.69
C ARG A 11 -1.81 -11.99 -3.95
N TRP A 12 -1.74 -11.06 -3.03
CA TRP A 12 -0.82 -9.92 -3.06
C TRP A 12 -0.05 -9.82 -1.77
N THR A 13 1.23 -9.52 -1.89
CA THR A 13 2.10 -9.18 -0.76
C THR A 13 2.26 -7.67 -0.70
N VAL A 14 2.00 -7.08 0.47
CA VAL A 14 2.04 -5.65 0.72
C VAL A 14 3.16 -5.32 1.69
N GLN A 15 3.96 -4.31 1.36
CA GLN A 15 5.01 -3.77 2.21
C GLN A 15 5.14 -2.26 2.06
N ILE A 16 5.51 -1.56 3.13
CA ILE A 16 5.90 -0.15 3.04
C ILE A 16 7.31 -0.12 2.44
N VAL A 17 7.46 0.58 1.32
CA VAL A 17 8.75 0.78 0.64
C VAL A 17 9.33 2.16 0.88
N SER A 18 8.51 3.12 1.31
CA SER A 18 8.94 4.42 1.75
C SER A 18 8.05 4.88 2.88
N HIS A 19 8.64 5.30 3.99
CA HIS A 19 7.86 5.82 5.13
C HIS A 19 7.43 7.27 4.91
N GLY A 20 7.84 7.90 3.80
CA GLY A 20 7.58 9.31 3.51
C GLY A 20 8.30 10.29 4.42
N ARG A 21 8.67 9.90 5.65
CA ARG A 21 9.13 10.79 6.70
C ARG A 21 10.66 10.85 6.78
N THR A 22 11.26 11.90 6.26
CA THR A 22 12.68 12.25 6.48
C THR A 22 12.89 13.33 7.54
N SER A 23 11.84 14.08 7.92
CA SER A 23 11.94 15.15 8.93
C SER A 23 10.61 15.40 9.65
N GLN A 24 10.65 15.76 10.93
CA GLN A 24 9.46 16.04 11.76
C GLN A 24 8.68 17.29 11.32
N TYR A 25 9.31 18.17 10.54
CA TYR A 25 8.73 19.44 10.08
C TYR A 25 7.90 19.32 8.78
N LEU A 26 7.93 18.17 8.11
CA LEU A 26 7.24 17.98 6.84
C LEU A 26 5.76 17.66 7.06
N SER A 27 4.90 18.39 6.34
CA SER A 27 3.44 18.22 6.39
C SER A 27 3.03 16.82 5.91
N ARG A 28 2.17 16.14 6.69
CA ARG A 28 1.60 14.82 6.38
C ARG A 28 0.84 14.78 5.05
N LYS A 29 0.37 15.93 4.55
CA LYS A 29 -0.28 16.03 3.24
C LYS A 29 0.69 15.76 2.08
N VAL A 30 1.97 16.11 2.26
CA VAL A 30 2.99 16.06 1.20
C VAL A 30 3.79 14.75 1.28
N HIS A 31 4.08 14.29 2.49
CA HIS A 31 4.91 13.11 2.73
C HIS A 31 4.08 11.99 3.37
N ARG A 32 3.54 11.11 2.52
CA ARG A 32 2.76 9.93 2.92
C ARG A 32 3.59 8.67 2.73
N PRO A 33 3.48 7.66 3.61
CA PRO A 33 4.11 6.37 3.38
C PRO A 33 3.62 5.78 2.05
N VAL A 34 4.53 5.17 1.29
CA VAL A 34 4.23 4.46 0.05
C VAL A 34 4.33 2.97 0.29
N VAL A 35 3.28 2.26 -0.07
CA VAL A 35 3.22 0.81 -0.09
C VAL A 35 3.43 0.28 -1.49
N GLN A 36 4.11 -0.86 -1.56
CA GLN A 36 4.24 -1.69 -2.74
C GLN A 36 3.33 -2.92 -2.57
N PHE A 37 2.55 -3.20 -3.60
CA PHE A 37 1.81 -4.44 -3.77
C PHE A 37 2.53 -5.29 -4.81
N THR A 38 2.90 -6.51 -4.43
CA THR A 38 3.53 -7.49 -5.33
C THR A 38 2.58 -8.65 -5.52
N ARG A 39 2.22 -8.93 -6.77
CA ARG A 39 1.35 -10.06 -7.10
C ARG A 39 2.09 -11.38 -6.89
N ALA A 40 1.49 -12.33 -6.19
CA ALA A 40 1.99 -13.69 -6.12
C ALA A 40 1.63 -14.43 -7.41
N GLY A 41 2.62 -14.76 -8.24
CA GLY A 41 2.40 -15.46 -9.49
C GLY A 41 3.65 -15.54 -10.37
N PRO A 42 3.55 -16.19 -11.55
CA PRO A 42 4.69 -16.39 -12.47
C PRO A 42 5.15 -15.09 -13.15
N ILE A 43 4.26 -14.11 -13.28
CA ILE A 43 4.61 -12.77 -13.77
C ILE A 43 4.56 -11.82 -12.58
N GLU A 44 5.73 -11.28 -12.25
CA GLU A 44 5.90 -10.31 -11.17
C GLU A 44 5.29 -8.96 -11.59
N LEU A 45 4.16 -8.63 -10.97
CA LEU A 45 3.51 -7.33 -11.13
C LEU A 45 3.64 -6.56 -9.83
N ARG A 46 4.17 -5.34 -9.91
CA ARG A 46 4.36 -4.43 -8.79
C ARG A 46 3.49 -3.20 -8.99
N LEU A 47 2.67 -2.87 -7.99
CA LEU A 47 1.88 -1.65 -7.95
C LEU A 47 2.29 -0.84 -6.73
N TYR A 48 2.15 0.48 -6.81
CA TYR A 48 2.53 1.38 -5.73
C TYR A 48 1.38 2.30 -5.38
N ALA A 49 1.18 2.56 -4.09
CA ALA A 49 0.18 3.50 -3.63
C ALA A 49 0.65 4.23 -2.38
N ALA A 50 0.26 5.50 -2.23
CA ALA A 50 0.43 6.23 -0.99
C ALA A 50 -0.65 5.82 0.03
N LEU A 51 -0.28 5.61 1.28
CA LEU A 51 -1.22 5.42 2.38
C LEU A 51 -2.09 6.68 2.56
N PRO A 52 -3.31 6.55 3.10
CA PRO A 52 -4.12 7.68 3.52
C PRO A 52 -3.37 8.59 4.50
N THR A 53 -3.67 9.89 4.50
CA THR A 53 -2.96 10.93 5.28
C THR A 53 -2.96 10.69 6.80
N GLU A 54 -3.91 9.92 7.30
CA GLU A 54 -4.10 9.61 8.73
C GLU A 54 -3.47 8.27 9.13
N VAL A 55 -2.88 7.55 8.17
CA VAL A 55 -2.37 6.20 8.36
C VAL A 55 -0.85 6.19 8.18
N ASP A 56 -0.14 5.94 9.28
CA ASP A 56 1.33 5.91 9.29
C ASP A 56 1.89 4.48 9.15
N SER A 57 1.06 3.43 9.28
CA SER A 57 1.51 2.04 9.25
C SER A 57 0.53 1.09 8.53
N LEU A 58 1.05 -0.06 8.06
CA LEU A 58 0.25 -1.11 7.43
C LEU A 58 -0.68 -1.83 8.41
N GLU A 59 -0.32 -1.91 9.70
CA GLU A 59 -1.16 -2.56 10.72
C GLU A 59 -2.43 -1.76 11.02
N SER A 60 -2.42 -0.45 10.72
CA SER A 60 -3.54 0.44 10.97
C SER A 60 -4.66 0.31 9.91
N LEU A 61 -4.40 -0.41 8.81
CA LEU A 61 -5.38 -0.70 7.77
C LEU A 61 -5.92 -2.13 7.95
N ASP A 62 -7.23 -2.30 7.83
CA ASP A 62 -7.86 -3.60 7.69
C ASP A 62 -7.73 -4.13 6.25
N ASP A 63 -8.12 -5.38 6.02
CA ASP A 63 -8.03 -6.00 4.68
C ASP A 63 -8.92 -5.27 3.65
N VAL A 64 -10.04 -4.69 4.10
CA VAL A 64 -10.94 -3.88 3.25
C VAL A 64 -10.25 -2.59 2.81
N GLY A 65 -9.55 -1.91 3.71
CA GLY A 65 -8.76 -0.73 3.39
C GLY A 65 -7.62 -1.05 2.43
N LEU A 66 -6.93 -2.18 2.63
CA LEU A 66 -5.83 -2.61 1.75
C LEU A 66 -6.30 -3.00 0.35
N THR A 67 -7.43 -3.70 0.23
CA THR A 67 -8.03 -4.05 -1.06
C THR A 67 -8.55 -2.81 -1.79
N THR A 68 -9.13 -1.85 -1.08
CA THR A 68 -9.54 -0.54 -1.64
C THR A 68 -8.33 0.25 -2.16
N LEU A 69 -7.23 0.24 -1.41
CA LEU A 69 -5.99 0.91 -1.81
C LEU A 69 -5.36 0.25 -3.04
N LEU A 70 -5.37 -1.09 -3.11
CA LEU A 70 -4.94 -1.85 -4.28
C LEU A 70 -5.79 -1.53 -5.51
N ALA A 71 -7.12 -1.45 -5.37
CA ALA A 71 -8.01 -1.08 -6.46
C ALA A 71 -7.69 0.32 -7.01
N ARG A 72 -7.40 1.28 -6.13
CA ARG A 72 -6.92 2.62 -6.52
C ARG A 72 -5.57 2.55 -7.26
N ALA A 73 -4.63 1.75 -6.77
CA ALA A 73 -3.31 1.60 -7.39
C ALA A 73 -3.36 1.03 -8.82
N ARG A 74 -4.42 0.29 -9.16
CA ARG A 74 -4.66 -0.24 -10.52
C ARG A 74 -5.29 0.75 -11.49
N ALA A 75 -5.95 1.78 -10.97
CA ALA A 75 -6.68 2.77 -11.77
C ALA A 75 -5.77 3.90 -12.29
N TYR A 76 -4.53 3.97 -11.81
CA TYR A 76 -3.48 4.90 -12.26
C TYR A 76 -2.45 4.16 -13.10
#